data_AF-A0A9X1SGD7-F1
#
_entry.id   AF-A0A9X1SGD7-F1
#
_cell.length_a   1.000
_cell.length_b   1.000
_cell.length_c   1.000
_cell.angle_alpha   90.00
_cell.angle_beta   90.00
_cell.angle_gamma   90.00
#
_symmetry.space_group_name_H-M   'P 1'
#
loop_
_entity.id
_entity.type
_entity.pdbx_description
1 polymer ?
#
loop_
_entity_poly.entity_id
_entity_poly.type
_entity_poly.pdbx_seq_one_letter_code
_entity_poly.pdbx_strand_id
1 'polypeptide(L)'
;MPDSLIALGANLGDRRQTLDSAVDLLRSTPGVTNLQVSRYFGTQPIGGPDGQPEFLNAAARFSTSLTAEEVHARLIEIEEEHGRVRVERWGARRLDLDLLLYDQREILTESLEVPHPRMTFRRFVLEPAVEVAADMTHPICQRTLGELLTQLSAGEPVVQIVAPEAANVEALIEKVGQTCDFPLQRASDPTTSAAAQLLVFWQLPKSTCDRWRPHGPYLPIPAADLDAAATEITAAIAAMSST
;
A
#
# COMPACT_ATOMS: atom_id res chain seq x y z
N MET A 1 3.59 23.29 9.23
CA MET A 1 4.01 22.55 8.02
C MET A 1 3.41 21.17 8.15
N PRO A 2 2.73 20.63 7.13
CA PRO A 2 2.21 19.27 7.14
C PRO A 2 3.33 18.24 7.28
N ASP A 3 3.04 17.16 7.99
CA ASP A 3 3.88 15.97 8.03
C ASP A 3 3.50 15.03 6.88
N SER A 4 4.51 14.52 6.19
CA SER A 4 4.40 13.60 5.07
C SER A 4 5.09 12.29 5.43
N LEU A 5 4.51 11.18 4.99
CA LEU A 5 5.08 9.85 5.12
C LEU A 5 5.15 9.21 3.74
N ILE A 6 6.32 8.68 3.39
CA ILE A 6 6.54 7.99 2.12
C ILE A 6 7.08 6.57 2.36
N ALA A 7 6.83 5.67 1.40
CA ALA A 7 7.55 4.41 1.28
C ALA A 7 8.66 4.55 0.24
N LEU A 8 9.75 3.80 0.44
CA LEU A 8 10.85 3.65 -0.49
C LEU A 8 11.08 2.17 -0.76
N GLY A 9 11.26 1.78 -2.02
CA GLY A 9 11.53 0.41 -2.43
C GLY A 9 12.57 0.32 -3.56
N ALA A 10 13.46 -0.67 -3.50
CA ALA A 10 14.42 -0.95 -4.57
C ALA A 10 14.72 -2.46 -4.66
N ASN A 11 14.68 -3.05 -5.87
CA ASN A 11 15.06 -4.46 -6.07
C ASN A 11 16.11 -4.71 -7.17
N LEU A 12 16.57 -3.68 -7.88
CA LEU A 12 17.61 -3.81 -8.92
C LEU A 12 18.91 -3.09 -8.54
N GLY A 13 20.04 -3.68 -8.96
CA GLY A 13 21.37 -3.09 -8.78
C GLY A 13 21.79 -2.97 -7.31
N ASP A 14 22.54 -1.92 -6.99
CA ASP A 14 22.88 -1.59 -5.60
C ASP A 14 21.68 -0.93 -4.91
N ARG A 15 20.81 -1.78 -4.35
CA ARG A 15 19.56 -1.39 -3.68
C ARG A 15 19.81 -0.40 -2.54
N ARG A 16 20.85 -0.64 -1.72
CA ARG A 16 21.18 0.22 -0.58
C ARG A 16 21.66 1.60 -1.05
N GLN A 17 22.60 1.63 -1.98
CA GLN A 17 23.09 2.90 -2.53
C GLN A 17 21.96 3.69 -3.20
N THR A 18 21.03 3.01 -3.86
CA THR A 18 19.86 3.63 -4.50
C THR A 18 18.93 4.28 -3.47
N LEU A 19 18.61 3.57 -2.37
CA LEU A 19 17.79 4.14 -1.29
C LEU A 19 18.51 5.30 -0.58
N ASP A 20 19.82 5.15 -0.31
CA ASP A 20 20.62 6.20 0.33
C ASP A 20 20.64 7.48 -0.53
N SER A 21 20.82 7.34 -1.84
CA SER A 21 20.76 8.44 -2.81
C SER A 21 19.38 9.13 -2.84
N ALA A 22 18.29 8.35 -2.85
CA ALA A 22 16.94 8.89 -2.80
C ALA A 22 16.68 9.70 -1.52
N VAL A 23 17.16 9.23 -0.37
CA VAL A 23 17.09 9.93 0.92
C VAL A 23 17.88 11.24 0.89
N ASP A 24 19.07 11.27 0.27
CA ASP A 24 19.86 12.49 0.16
C ASP A 24 19.23 13.53 -0.80
N LEU A 25 18.60 13.09 -1.89
CA LEU A 25 17.81 13.97 -2.77
C LEU A 25 16.57 14.53 -2.09
N LEU A 26 15.90 13.75 -1.24
CA LEU A 26 14.80 14.23 -0.41
C LEU A 26 15.28 15.24 0.63
N ARG A 27 16.40 14.96 1.30
CA ARG A 27 16.98 15.86 2.32
C ARG A 27 17.40 17.20 1.72
N SER A 28 17.86 17.20 0.48
CA SER A 28 18.27 18.43 -0.24
C SER A 28 17.12 19.18 -0.91
N THR A 29 15.90 18.61 -0.91
CA THR A 29 14.72 19.26 -1.50
C THR A 29 14.30 20.48 -0.67
N PRO A 30 14.25 21.69 -1.25
CA PRO A 30 13.78 22.88 -0.55
C PRO A 30 12.36 22.70 -0.01
N GLY A 31 12.15 23.09 1.25
CA GLY A 31 10.87 22.93 1.93
C GLY A 31 10.74 21.63 2.71
N VAL A 32 11.59 20.63 2.50
CA VAL A 32 11.65 19.40 3.31
C VAL A 32 12.49 19.65 4.58
N THR A 33 11.94 19.27 5.73
CA THR A 33 12.57 19.43 7.05
C THR A 33 12.25 18.24 7.95
N ASN A 34 13.00 18.06 9.04
CA ASN A 34 12.77 16.98 10.01
C ASN A 34 12.72 15.56 9.40
N LEU A 35 13.52 15.30 8.36
CA LEU A 35 13.54 14.01 7.69
C LEU A 35 14.08 12.91 8.62
N GLN A 36 13.23 11.93 8.90
CA GLN A 36 13.55 10.69 9.60
C GLN A 36 13.33 9.52 8.65
N VAL A 37 14.21 8.51 8.71
CA VAL A 37 14.17 7.33 7.84
C VAL A 37 14.25 6.09 8.72
N SER A 38 13.43 5.09 8.42
CA SER A 38 13.46 3.79 9.09
C SER A 38 14.77 3.04 8.78
N ARG A 39 14.95 1.90 9.44
CA ARG A 39 15.89 0.88 8.95
C ARG A 39 15.43 0.36 7.58
N TYR A 40 16.34 -0.36 6.92
CA TYR A 40 16.07 -1.02 5.65
C TYR A 40 15.67 -2.47 5.88
N PHE A 41 14.57 -2.88 5.28
CA PHE A 41 13.96 -4.19 5.44
C PHE A 41 14.06 -4.97 4.13
N GLY A 42 14.65 -6.15 4.16
CA GLY A 42 14.69 -7.05 3.01
C GLY A 42 13.40 -7.85 2.95
N THR A 43 12.68 -7.85 1.83
CA THR A 43 11.40 -8.55 1.68
C THR A 43 11.33 -9.30 0.36
N GLN A 44 10.55 -10.37 0.31
CA GLN A 44 10.25 -11.04 -0.95
C GLN A 44 9.39 -10.14 -1.88
N PRO A 45 9.57 -10.23 -3.21
CA PRO A 45 8.70 -9.53 -4.15
C PRO A 45 7.25 -10.01 -4.04
N ILE A 46 6.29 -9.09 -4.21
CA ILE A 46 4.86 -9.41 -4.20
C ILE A 46 4.29 -9.16 -5.58
N GLY A 47 3.82 -10.23 -6.23
CA GLY A 47 3.35 -10.21 -7.61
C GLY A 47 4.47 -9.97 -8.63
N GLY A 48 4.09 -9.80 -9.89
CA GLY A 48 5.00 -9.63 -11.03
C GLY A 48 5.64 -10.95 -11.50
N PRO A 49 6.59 -10.90 -12.46
CA PRO A 49 7.24 -12.08 -13.01
C PRO A 49 8.01 -12.89 -11.96
N ASP A 50 8.08 -14.21 -12.15
CA ASP A 50 8.89 -15.11 -11.33
C ASP A 50 10.39 -14.77 -11.41
N GLY A 51 11.11 -15.00 -10.30
CA GLY A 51 12.58 -14.85 -10.25
C GLY A 51 13.07 -13.42 -10.03
N GLN A 52 12.20 -12.50 -9.62
CA GLN A 52 12.62 -11.16 -9.21
C GLN A 52 13.52 -11.20 -7.96
N PRO A 53 14.55 -10.34 -7.87
CA PRO A 53 15.34 -10.20 -6.65
C PRO A 53 14.48 -9.66 -5.50
N GLU A 54 14.92 -9.95 -4.27
CA GLU A 54 14.35 -9.37 -3.06
C GLU A 54 14.34 -7.84 -3.13
N PHE A 55 13.30 -7.23 -2.55
CA PHE A 55 13.22 -5.80 -2.34
C PHE A 55 13.98 -5.40 -1.09
N LEU A 56 14.51 -4.19 -1.11
CA LEU A 56 14.87 -3.44 0.08
C LEU A 56 13.82 -2.34 0.24
N ASN A 57 13.11 -2.33 1.37
CA ASN A 57 12.04 -1.39 1.68
C ASN A 57 12.39 -0.53 2.89
N ALA A 58 11.91 0.71 2.89
CA ALA A 58 12.04 1.67 3.99
C ALA A 58 10.84 2.62 4.00
N ALA A 59 10.72 3.39 5.08
CA ALA A 59 9.80 4.52 5.16
C ALA A 59 10.54 5.79 5.60
N ALA A 60 10.05 6.94 5.16
CA ALA A 60 10.57 8.23 5.60
C ALA A 60 9.43 9.18 5.99
N ARG A 61 9.59 9.83 7.15
CA ARG A 61 8.71 10.90 7.65
C ARG A 61 9.44 12.22 7.57
N PHE A 62 8.76 13.28 7.13
CA PHE A 62 9.31 14.63 7.12
C PHE A 62 8.21 15.68 7.21
N SER A 63 8.54 16.87 7.70
CA SER A 63 7.66 18.04 7.62
C SER A 63 7.99 18.83 6.36
N THR A 64 6.99 19.27 5.60
CA THR A 64 7.22 19.97 4.33
C THR A 64 6.39 21.25 4.16
N SER A 65 6.91 22.23 3.42
CA SER A 65 6.13 23.39 2.94
C SER A 65 5.49 23.15 1.57
N LEU A 66 5.88 22.07 0.89
CA LEU A 66 5.36 21.67 -0.41
C LEU A 66 3.94 21.11 -0.27
N THR A 67 3.07 21.29 -1.27
CA THR A 67 1.78 20.58 -1.36
C THR A 67 1.99 19.08 -1.58
N ALA A 68 0.93 18.27 -1.43
CA ALA A 68 1.02 16.83 -1.66
C ALA A 68 1.37 16.51 -3.12
N GLU A 69 0.84 17.29 -4.07
CA GLU A 69 1.14 17.18 -5.49
C GLU A 69 2.60 17.56 -5.79
N GLU A 70 3.13 18.59 -5.14
CA GLU A 70 4.54 18.97 -5.27
C GLU A 70 5.48 17.91 -4.66
N VAL A 71 5.11 17.31 -3.52
CA VAL A 71 5.83 16.16 -2.98
C VAL A 71 5.79 15.00 -3.97
N HIS A 72 4.61 14.64 -4.48
CA HIS A 72 4.46 13.55 -5.43
C HIS A 72 5.27 13.76 -6.72
N ALA A 73 5.23 14.97 -7.28
CA ALA A 73 6.05 15.35 -8.42
C ALA A 73 7.54 15.18 -8.12
N ARG A 74 8.00 15.62 -6.94
CA ARG A 74 9.39 15.45 -6.54
C ARG A 74 9.80 13.99 -6.38
N LEU A 75 8.92 13.12 -5.86
CA LEU A 75 9.19 11.68 -5.79
C LEU A 75 9.38 11.10 -7.19
N ILE A 76 8.53 11.47 -8.15
CA ILE A 76 8.65 11.04 -9.55
C ILE A 76 9.98 11.50 -10.15
N GLU A 77 10.37 12.75 -9.95
CA GLU A 77 11.66 13.27 -10.44
C GLU A 77 12.84 12.46 -9.89
N ILE A 78 12.82 12.13 -8.60
CA ILE A 78 13.88 11.32 -7.97
C ILE A 78 13.92 9.91 -8.57
N GLU A 79 12.77 9.29 -8.85
CA GLU A 79 12.72 8.00 -9.54
C GLU A 79 13.29 8.10 -10.96
N GLU A 80 12.97 9.17 -11.69
CA GLU A 80 13.48 9.44 -13.04
C GLU A 80 15.00 9.64 -13.05
N GLU A 81 15.55 10.37 -12.06
CA GLU A 81 17.00 10.52 -11.86
C GLU A 81 17.70 9.17 -11.66
N HIS A 82 17.00 8.17 -11.11
CA HIS A 82 17.51 6.81 -10.95
C HIS A 82 17.25 5.91 -12.18
N GLY A 83 16.64 6.43 -13.24
CA GLY A 83 16.41 5.70 -14.49
C GLY A 83 15.12 4.89 -14.47
N ARG A 84 14.03 5.44 -13.92
CA ARG A 84 12.69 4.85 -14.01
C ARG A 84 12.33 4.52 -15.47
N VAL A 85 12.16 3.23 -15.78
CA VAL A 85 11.58 2.76 -17.05
C VAL A 85 10.35 1.90 -16.73
N ARG A 86 9.15 2.38 -17.09
CA ARG A 86 7.92 1.58 -16.95
C ARG A 86 7.83 0.59 -18.11
N VAL A 87 8.36 -0.62 -17.90
CA VAL A 87 8.27 -1.71 -18.89
C VAL A 87 7.07 -2.62 -18.62
N GLU A 88 6.80 -2.94 -17.36
CA GLU A 88 5.76 -3.90 -16.95
C GLU A 88 5.11 -3.51 -15.61
N ARG A 89 3.81 -3.82 -15.45
CA ARG A 89 3.09 -3.65 -14.18
C ARG A 89 3.65 -4.63 -13.15
N TRP A 90 4.10 -4.11 -11.99
CA TRP A 90 4.81 -4.87 -10.93
C TRP A 90 6.13 -5.54 -11.34
N GLY A 91 6.73 -5.09 -12.43
CA GLY A 91 8.10 -5.49 -12.76
C GLY A 91 9.12 -4.91 -11.80
N ALA A 92 10.35 -5.44 -11.85
CA ALA A 92 11.46 -4.98 -11.05
C ALA A 92 11.77 -3.49 -11.31
N ARG A 93 12.07 -2.76 -10.24
CA ARG A 93 12.35 -1.32 -10.25
C ARG A 93 13.65 -1.02 -9.55
N ARG A 94 14.39 -0.06 -10.12
CA ARG A 94 15.58 0.46 -9.47
C ARG A 94 15.24 1.25 -8.22
N LEU A 95 14.19 2.08 -8.31
CA LEU A 95 13.66 2.86 -7.20
C LEU A 95 12.14 3.01 -7.40
N ASP A 96 11.40 2.90 -6.30
CA ASP A 96 9.96 3.12 -6.19
C ASP A 96 9.71 4.01 -4.97
N LEU A 97 9.03 5.14 -5.17
CA LEU A 97 8.73 6.11 -4.11
C LEU A 97 7.23 6.41 -4.08
N ASP A 98 6.56 6.01 -3.00
CA ASP A 98 5.11 6.19 -2.84
C ASP A 98 4.80 7.19 -1.71
N LEU A 99 3.95 8.19 -1.99
CA LEU A 99 3.39 9.06 -0.94
C LEU A 99 2.27 8.32 -0.20
N LEU A 100 2.52 7.96 1.07
CA LEU A 100 1.60 7.18 1.88
C LEU A 100 0.56 8.04 2.59
N LEU A 101 1.02 9.06 3.33
CA LEU A 101 0.17 9.98 4.08
C LEU A 101 0.68 11.40 3.91
N TYR A 102 -0.25 12.34 3.93
CA TYR A 102 0.04 13.77 3.96
C TYR A 102 -0.91 14.43 4.96
N ASP A 103 -0.43 14.56 6.20
CA ASP A 103 -1.22 14.99 7.35
C ASP A 103 -2.52 14.16 7.46
N GLN A 104 -3.62 14.78 7.90
CA GLN A 104 -4.96 14.19 7.92
C GLN A 104 -5.75 14.41 6.61
N ARG A 105 -5.08 14.56 5.46
CA ARG A 105 -5.75 14.87 4.19
C ARG A 105 -6.16 13.62 3.43
N GLU A 106 -7.34 13.69 2.82
CA GLU A 106 -7.80 12.79 1.78
C GLU A 106 -7.73 13.53 0.44
N ILE A 107 -6.93 12.99 -0.48
CA ILE A 107 -6.62 13.60 -1.78
C ILE A 107 -6.87 12.54 -2.84
N LEU A 108 -7.74 12.87 -3.79
CA LEU A 108 -8.03 12.04 -4.95
C LEU A 108 -7.98 12.92 -6.20
N THR A 109 -6.94 12.76 -7.00
CA THR A 109 -6.77 13.39 -8.31
C THR A 109 -6.54 12.30 -9.37
N GLU A 110 -6.41 12.70 -10.63
CA GLU A 110 -6.09 11.76 -11.72
C GLU A 110 -4.70 11.10 -11.54
N SER A 111 -3.77 11.76 -10.84
CA SER A 111 -2.38 11.32 -10.70
C SER A 111 -1.99 10.92 -9.27
N LEU A 112 -2.79 11.28 -8.26
CA LEU A 112 -2.44 11.11 -6.85
C LEU A 112 -3.65 10.65 -6.01
N GLU A 113 -3.43 9.60 -5.22
CA GLU A 113 -4.37 9.11 -4.22
C GLU A 113 -3.66 9.02 -2.86
N VAL A 114 -4.10 9.82 -1.90
CA VAL A 114 -3.59 9.87 -0.51
C VAL A 114 -4.77 9.82 0.46
N PRO A 115 -4.77 8.97 1.50
CA PRO A 115 -3.77 7.96 1.82
C PRO A 115 -3.55 6.94 0.71
N HIS A 116 -2.34 6.41 0.60
CA HIS A 116 -2.05 5.41 -0.43
C HIS A 116 -3.00 4.22 -0.26
N PRO A 117 -3.77 3.84 -1.30
CA PRO A 117 -4.91 2.93 -1.17
C PRO A 117 -4.51 1.52 -0.72
N ARG A 118 -3.24 1.14 -0.87
CA ARG A 118 -2.76 -0.19 -0.47
C ARG A 118 -2.00 -0.23 0.84
N MET A 119 -1.79 0.90 1.52
CA MET A 119 -0.82 0.95 2.62
C MET A 119 -1.24 0.13 3.84
N THR A 120 -2.54 0.04 4.14
CA THR A 120 -3.05 -0.50 5.42
C THR A 120 -2.94 -2.02 5.53
N PHE A 121 -2.74 -2.72 4.41
CA PHE A 121 -2.63 -4.18 4.37
C PHE A 121 -1.27 -4.66 3.85
N ARG A 122 -0.32 -3.75 3.62
CA ARG A 122 1.04 -4.08 3.19
C ARG A 122 1.96 -4.10 4.40
N ARG A 123 2.29 -5.31 4.88
CA ARG A 123 3.19 -5.48 6.04
C ARG A 123 4.55 -4.82 5.81
N PHE A 124 5.13 -5.01 4.62
CA PHE A 124 6.40 -4.38 4.21
C PHE A 124 6.36 -2.85 4.12
N VAL A 125 5.16 -2.23 4.15
CA VAL A 125 4.98 -0.77 4.23
C VAL A 125 4.79 -0.34 5.68
N LEU A 126 3.94 -1.05 6.43
CA LEU A 126 3.62 -0.70 7.82
C LEU A 126 4.78 -0.95 8.79
N GLU A 127 5.54 -2.03 8.62
CA GLU A 127 6.69 -2.35 9.49
C GLU A 127 7.75 -1.23 9.49
N PRO A 128 8.26 -0.76 8.33
CA PRO A 128 9.14 0.40 8.29
C PRO A 128 8.45 1.70 8.75
N ALA A 129 7.19 1.92 8.36
CA ALA A 129 6.48 3.16 8.70
C ALA A 129 6.33 3.37 10.21
N VAL A 130 6.06 2.30 10.97
CA VAL A 130 5.91 2.37 12.43
C VAL A 130 7.23 2.78 13.12
N GLU A 131 8.40 2.53 12.53
CA GLU A 131 9.67 2.99 13.13
C GLU A 131 9.81 4.52 13.18
N VAL A 132 9.14 5.25 12.29
CA VAL A 132 9.26 6.72 12.17
C VAL A 132 7.94 7.47 12.39
N ALA A 133 6.81 6.76 12.34
CA ALA A 133 5.49 7.37 12.27
C ALA A 133 4.41 6.52 12.99
N ALA A 134 4.77 5.78 14.05
CA ALA A 134 3.82 4.98 14.83
C ALA A 134 2.59 5.76 15.30
N ASP A 135 2.76 7.05 15.60
CA ASP A 135 1.76 7.99 16.09
C ASP A 135 0.86 8.59 14.99
N MET A 136 1.27 8.53 13.72
CA MET A 136 0.47 9.09 12.63
C MET A 136 -0.85 8.33 12.50
N THR A 137 -1.95 9.07 12.41
CA THR A 137 -3.30 8.52 12.25
C THR A 137 -3.67 8.49 10.78
N HIS A 138 -4.15 7.34 10.29
CA HIS A 138 -4.69 7.20 8.95
C HIS A 138 -6.08 7.88 8.87
N PRO A 139 -6.30 8.87 7.99
CA PRO A 139 -7.51 9.71 8.02
C PRO A 139 -8.80 8.94 7.72
N ILE A 140 -8.76 7.91 6.86
CA ILE A 140 -9.95 7.08 6.59
C ILE A 140 -10.23 6.10 7.73
N CYS A 141 -9.21 5.34 8.16
CA CYS A 141 -9.38 4.26 9.14
C CYS A 141 -9.50 4.78 10.59
N GLN A 142 -9.10 6.02 10.85
CA GLN A 142 -9.08 6.66 12.18
C GLN A 142 -8.33 5.82 13.22
N ARG A 143 -7.22 5.21 12.78
CA ARG A 143 -6.31 4.39 13.58
C ARG A 143 -4.87 4.84 13.35
N THR A 144 -4.06 4.74 14.38
CA THR A 144 -2.62 4.97 14.28
C THR A 144 -1.94 3.88 13.46
N LEU A 145 -0.78 4.18 12.86
CA LEU A 145 0.00 3.16 12.14
C LEU A 145 0.44 2.01 13.05
N GLY A 146 0.76 2.30 14.31
CA GLY A 146 1.06 1.27 15.32
C GLY A 146 -0.12 0.33 15.58
N GLU A 147 -1.34 0.86 15.66
CA GLU A 147 -2.54 0.05 15.77
C GLU A 147 -2.78 -0.80 14.52
N LEU A 148 -2.63 -0.23 13.32
CA LEU A 148 -2.77 -0.96 12.05
C LEU A 148 -1.79 -2.14 11.97
N LEU A 149 -0.51 -1.93 12.31
CA LEU A 149 0.49 -3.01 12.33
C LEU A 149 0.16 -4.09 13.38
N THR A 150 -0.32 -3.67 14.56
CA THR A 150 -0.76 -4.60 15.61
C THR A 150 -1.92 -5.47 15.12
N GLN A 151 -2.92 -4.86 14.46
CA GLN A 151 -4.04 -5.59 13.88
C GLN A 151 -3.57 -6.59 12.82
N LEU A 152 -2.65 -6.17 11.95
CA LEU A 152 -2.10 -7.01 10.90
C LEU A 152 -1.30 -8.21 11.46
N SER A 153 -0.82 -8.11 12.70
CA SER A 153 -0.10 -9.19 13.39
C SER A 153 -0.97 -10.06 14.31
N ALA A 154 -2.11 -9.55 14.78
CA ALA A 154 -2.91 -10.22 15.80
C ALA A 154 -4.29 -10.70 15.30
N GLY A 155 -4.82 -10.13 14.22
CA GLY A 155 -6.13 -10.47 13.69
C GLY A 155 -6.07 -11.57 12.63
N GLU A 156 -7.21 -12.20 12.40
CA GLU A 156 -7.39 -13.02 11.20
C GLU A 156 -7.76 -12.09 10.03
N PRO A 157 -6.98 -12.06 8.95
CA PRO A 157 -7.32 -11.27 7.78
C PRO A 157 -8.62 -11.81 7.18
N VAL A 158 -9.48 -10.89 6.77
CA VAL A 158 -10.72 -11.17 6.04
C VAL A 158 -10.71 -10.33 4.79
N VAL A 159 -10.88 -11.01 3.66
CA VAL A 159 -10.92 -10.39 2.34
C VAL A 159 -12.32 -10.62 1.78
N GLN A 160 -12.97 -9.54 1.38
CA GLN A 160 -14.31 -9.58 0.79
C GLN A 160 -14.35 -8.81 -0.53
N ILE A 161 -15.20 -9.27 -1.44
CA ILE A 161 -15.51 -8.53 -2.67
C ILE A 161 -16.85 -7.81 -2.47
N VAL A 162 -16.81 -6.49 -2.59
CA VAL A 162 -18.00 -5.63 -2.67
C VAL A 162 -18.21 -5.33 -4.15
N ALA A 163 -19.29 -5.81 -4.74
CA ALA A 163 -19.56 -5.60 -6.17
C ALA A 163 -21.07 -5.53 -6.45
N PRO A 164 -21.47 -4.84 -7.54
CA PRO A 164 -22.86 -4.83 -8.00
C PRO A 164 -23.40 -6.25 -8.18
N GLU A 165 -24.71 -6.44 -8.02
CA GLU A 165 -25.38 -7.75 -8.17
C GLU A 165 -25.05 -8.44 -9.51
N ALA A 166 -24.94 -7.65 -10.59
CA ALA A 166 -24.62 -8.13 -11.92
C ALA A 166 -23.16 -8.62 -12.11
N ALA A 167 -22.25 -8.37 -11.15
CA ALA A 167 -20.87 -8.84 -11.23
C ALA A 167 -20.79 -10.35 -10.89
N ASN A 168 -20.06 -11.11 -11.72
CA ASN A 168 -19.81 -12.54 -11.51
C ASN A 168 -18.70 -12.76 -10.48
N VAL A 169 -19.01 -12.46 -9.22
CA VAL A 169 -18.07 -12.56 -8.08
C VAL A 169 -17.68 -14.02 -7.83
N GLU A 170 -18.59 -14.96 -8.07
CA GLU A 170 -18.41 -16.39 -7.84
C GLU A 170 -17.32 -16.96 -8.75
N ALA A 171 -17.33 -16.61 -10.04
CA ALA A 171 -16.26 -16.99 -10.96
C ALA A 171 -14.90 -16.37 -10.59
N LEU A 172 -14.91 -15.14 -10.05
CA LEU A 172 -13.69 -14.50 -9.56
C LEU A 172 -13.13 -15.20 -8.32
N ILE A 173 -14.00 -15.61 -7.38
CA ILE A 173 -13.63 -16.38 -6.18
C ILE A 173 -13.01 -17.72 -6.59
N GLU A 174 -13.65 -18.46 -7.51
CA GLU A 174 -13.14 -19.73 -8.01
C GLU A 174 -11.76 -19.55 -8.64
N LYS A 175 -11.58 -18.50 -9.46
CA LYS A 175 -10.31 -18.21 -10.13
C LYS A 175 -9.20 -17.85 -9.14
N VAL A 176 -9.48 -17.01 -8.13
CA VAL A 176 -8.50 -16.70 -7.08
C VAL A 176 -8.12 -17.97 -6.33
N GLY A 177 -9.09 -18.85 -6.02
CA GLY A 177 -8.86 -20.13 -5.34
C GLY A 177 -7.94 -21.11 -6.08
N GLN A 178 -7.76 -20.95 -7.39
CA GLN A 178 -6.79 -21.73 -8.17
C GLN A 178 -5.33 -21.29 -7.92
N THR A 179 -5.13 -20.06 -7.47
CA THR A 179 -3.80 -19.44 -7.26
C THR A 179 -3.47 -19.18 -5.79
N CYS A 180 -4.49 -19.09 -4.93
CA CYS A 180 -4.36 -18.68 -3.54
C CYS A 180 -5.34 -19.47 -2.66
N ASP A 181 -4.82 -20.22 -1.69
CA ASP A 181 -5.64 -20.91 -0.68
C ASP A 181 -5.98 -19.95 0.47
N PHE A 182 -6.88 -19.00 0.18
CA PHE A 182 -7.35 -18.00 1.14
C PHE A 182 -8.87 -17.84 1.06
N PRO A 183 -9.60 -17.81 2.19
CA PRO A 183 -11.05 -17.68 2.19
C PRO A 183 -11.48 -16.30 1.66
N LEU A 184 -12.07 -16.29 0.46
CA LEU A 184 -12.62 -15.10 -0.19
C LEU A 184 -14.14 -15.23 -0.31
N GLN A 185 -14.87 -14.18 0.05
CA GLN A 185 -16.33 -14.19 -0.01
C GLN A 185 -16.90 -12.86 -0.52
N ARG A 186 -18.10 -12.91 -1.09
CA ARG A 186 -18.87 -11.72 -1.40
C ARG A 186 -19.36 -11.05 -0.10
N ALA A 187 -19.28 -9.73 -0.02
CA ALA A 187 -19.86 -9.00 1.11
C ALA A 187 -21.39 -9.18 1.14
N SER A 188 -21.94 -9.41 2.33
CA SER A 188 -23.37 -9.72 2.54
C SER A 188 -24.31 -8.53 2.27
N ASP A 189 -23.77 -7.32 2.21
CA ASP A 189 -24.47 -6.09 1.83
C ASP A 189 -23.95 -5.61 0.46
N PRO A 190 -24.47 -6.18 -0.65
CA PRO A 190 -24.00 -5.90 -2.01
C PRO A 190 -24.45 -4.53 -2.56
N THR A 191 -25.14 -3.71 -1.76
CA THR A 191 -26.04 -2.67 -2.28
C THR A 191 -25.44 -1.27 -2.45
N THR A 192 -24.18 -1.03 -2.09
CA THR A 192 -23.66 0.35 -1.97
C THR A 192 -22.57 0.76 -2.97
N SER A 193 -22.06 -0.14 -3.82
CA SER A 193 -21.00 0.22 -4.78
C SER A 193 -21.39 0.05 -6.24
N ALA A 194 -21.15 1.08 -7.04
CA ALA A 194 -21.31 1.06 -8.50
C ALA A 194 -20.19 0.27 -9.22
N ALA A 195 -19.06 0.03 -8.54
CA ALA A 195 -17.90 -0.67 -9.07
C ALA A 195 -17.46 -1.79 -8.12
N ALA A 196 -16.81 -2.82 -8.66
CA ALA A 196 -16.26 -3.88 -7.82
C ALA A 196 -15.04 -3.37 -7.04
N GLN A 197 -15.00 -3.69 -5.75
CA GLN A 197 -13.99 -3.28 -4.81
C GLN A 197 -13.56 -4.46 -3.93
N LEU A 198 -12.27 -4.54 -3.63
CA LEU A 198 -11.73 -5.43 -2.62
C LEU A 198 -11.75 -4.70 -1.28
N LEU A 199 -12.36 -5.35 -0.29
CA LEU A 199 -12.33 -4.92 1.09
C LEU A 199 -11.43 -5.86 1.89
N VAL A 200 -10.35 -5.31 2.44
CA VAL A 200 -9.39 -6.04 3.29
C VAL A 200 -9.48 -5.49 4.71
N PHE A 201 -9.74 -6.36 5.69
CA PHE A 201 -9.83 -5.99 7.10
C PHE A 201 -9.40 -7.13 8.01
N TRP A 202 -9.17 -6.84 9.29
CA TRP A 202 -8.78 -7.85 10.28
C TRP A 202 -9.89 -8.04 11.31
N GLN A 203 -10.33 -9.29 11.47
CA GLN A 203 -11.20 -9.64 12.59
C GLN A 203 -10.38 -9.74 13.86
N LEU A 204 -10.68 -8.86 14.81
CA LEU A 204 -10.16 -8.95 16.16
C LEU A 204 -10.92 -10.03 16.94
N PRO A 205 -10.29 -10.73 17.89
CA PRO A 205 -10.96 -11.70 18.75
C PRO A 205 -12.19 -11.07 19.42
N LYS A 206 -13.30 -11.82 19.40
CA LYS A 206 -14.72 -11.56 19.75
C LYS A 206 -15.17 -10.40 20.68
N SER A 207 -14.32 -9.60 21.32
CA SER A 207 -14.68 -8.61 22.35
C SER A 207 -14.69 -7.13 21.94
N THR A 208 -14.19 -6.73 20.77
CA THR A 208 -14.20 -5.29 20.39
C THR A 208 -15.44 -4.94 19.57
N CYS A 209 -16.26 -4.02 20.08
CA CYS A 209 -17.56 -3.57 19.56
C CYS A 209 -17.53 -2.89 18.17
N ASP A 210 -16.43 -2.98 17.43
CA ASP A 210 -16.20 -2.26 16.16
C ASP A 210 -16.27 -3.19 14.94
N ARG A 211 -17.18 -4.18 14.97
CA ARG A 211 -17.28 -5.26 13.96
C ARG A 211 -17.58 -4.80 12.52
N TRP A 212 -17.92 -3.53 12.31
CA TRP A 212 -18.56 -3.07 11.07
C TRP A 212 -17.93 -1.85 10.41
N ARG A 213 -16.81 -1.32 10.92
CA ARG A 213 -16.07 -0.31 10.17
C ARG A 213 -15.08 -1.03 9.26
N PRO A 214 -15.23 -0.98 7.92
CA PRO A 214 -14.17 -1.43 7.02
C PRO A 214 -12.90 -0.66 7.38
N HIS A 215 -11.94 -1.35 8.01
CA HIS A 215 -10.70 -0.76 8.51
C HIS A 215 -9.60 -0.71 7.43
N GLY A 216 -9.99 -0.77 6.16
CA GLY A 216 -9.13 -0.64 5.01
C GLY A 216 -9.84 0.13 3.91
N PRO A 217 -9.12 0.93 3.11
CA PRO A 217 -9.68 1.55 1.92
C PRO A 217 -10.20 0.47 0.96
N TYR A 218 -11.28 0.80 0.26
CA TYR A 218 -11.78 -0.02 -0.82
C TYR A 218 -10.78 0.02 -1.98
N LEU A 219 -10.21 -1.12 -2.35
CA LEU A 219 -9.37 -1.19 -3.55
C LEU A 219 -10.26 -1.40 -4.77
N PRO A 220 -10.27 -0.50 -5.76
CA PRO A 220 -10.94 -0.78 -7.01
C PRO A 220 -10.34 -2.02 -7.67
N ILE A 221 -11.18 -2.99 -8.04
CA ILE A 221 -10.76 -4.16 -8.82
C ILE A 221 -11.41 -4.13 -10.19
N PRO A 222 -10.67 -4.45 -11.27
CA PRO A 222 -11.21 -4.45 -12.62
C PRO A 222 -12.10 -5.68 -12.84
N ALA A 223 -13.28 -5.74 -12.24
CA ALA A 223 -14.13 -6.95 -12.29
C ALA A 223 -14.63 -7.34 -13.70
N ALA A 224 -14.49 -6.45 -14.69
CA ALA A 224 -14.69 -6.79 -16.10
C ALA A 224 -13.57 -7.68 -16.68
N ASP A 225 -12.38 -7.68 -16.05
CA ASP A 225 -11.23 -8.50 -16.39
C ASP A 225 -10.89 -9.40 -15.21
N LEU A 226 -11.36 -10.65 -15.26
CA LEU A 226 -11.19 -11.62 -14.19
C LEU A 226 -9.73 -11.99 -13.94
N ASP A 227 -8.86 -11.97 -14.96
CA ASP A 227 -7.43 -12.25 -14.80
C ASP A 227 -6.74 -11.12 -14.03
N ALA A 228 -6.98 -9.87 -14.44
CA ALA A 228 -6.43 -8.70 -13.77
C ALA A 228 -6.97 -8.57 -12.33
N ALA A 229 -8.26 -8.86 -12.11
CA ALA A 229 -8.85 -8.83 -10.77
C ALA A 229 -8.29 -9.94 -9.87
N ALA A 230 -8.16 -11.18 -10.35
CA ALA A 230 -7.58 -12.27 -9.57
C ALA A 230 -6.12 -11.96 -9.19
N THR A 231 -5.37 -11.41 -10.14
CA THR A 231 -3.97 -11.00 -9.95
C THR A 231 -3.84 -9.92 -8.86
N GLU A 232 -4.71 -8.90 -8.85
CA GLU A 232 -4.74 -7.86 -7.80
C GLU A 232 -5.12 -8.43 -6.43
N ILE A 233 -6.08 -9.35 -6.37
CA ILE A 233 -6.53 -9.97 -5.12
C ILE A 233 -5.42 -10.85 -4.52
N THR A 234 -4.80 -11.72 -5.33
CA THR A 234 -3.71 -12.58 -4.87
C THR A 234 -2.51 -11.76 -4.39
N ALA A 235 -2.17 -10.66 -5.08
CA ALA A 235 -1.12 -9.76 -4.65
C ALA A 235 -1.46 -9.05 -3.32
N ALA A 236 -2.71 -8.61 -3.14
CA ALA A 236 -3.17 -8.03 -1.88
C ALA A 236 -3.07 -9.03 -0.72
N ILE A 237 -3.42 -10.31 -0.97
CA ILE A 237 -3.32 -11.37 0.04
C ILE A 237 -1.87 -11.65 0.41
N ALA A 238 -0.98 -11.79 -0.56
CA ALA A 238 0.45 -12.02 -0.33
C ALA A 238 1.09 -10.86 0.48
N ALA A 239 0.68 -9.62 0.22
CA ALA A 239 1.19 -8.43 0.92
C ALA A 239 0.88 -8.38 2.42
N MET A 240 -0.14 -9.12 2.88
CA MET A 240 -0.50 -9.18 4.30
C MET A 240 0.53 -9.96 5.14
N SER A 241 1.22 -10.91 4.51
CA SER A 241 2.12 -11.86 5.19
C SER A 241 3.58 -11.70 4.80
N SER A 242 3.90 -10.80 3.86
CA SER A 242 5.26 -10.58 3.39
C SER A 242 6.15 -10.00 4.50
N THR A 243 7.19 -10.74 4.86
CA THR A 243 8.33 -10.27 5.66
C THR A 243 9.59 -10.41 4.83
#